data_AF-A0A945RYH0-F1
#
_entry.id   AF-A0A945RYH0-F1
#
_cell.length_a   1.000
_cell.length_b   1.000
_cell.length_c   1.000
_cell.angle_alpha   90.00
_cell.angle_beta   90.00
_cell.angle_gamma   90.00
#
_symmetry.space_group_name_H-M   'P 1'
#
loop_
_entity.id
_entity.type
_entity.pdbx_description
1 polymer ?
#
loop_
_entity_poly.entity_id
_entity_poly.type
_entity_poly.pdbx_seq_one_letter_code
_entity_poly.pdbx_strand_id
1 'polypeptide(L)'
;MSPEANQIQTHRFQYSVPENPADFNAADFVEKAVGWVRDLVKPGEKIALSASGGVDSTVAAFLLDRIVGKDLYTFFIEDGCRRLIDDKPEGEVTRVIFSRLNFTVLDVKDEILPPLIGLSDGEKKRKTFIGNYRKVSDKYIRELGAAWIADGTIAPDIAETEGGFKSQHNVGWNYSVTKLEPLASLAKPQVRKVGEYLDLPPSFTHRIPCPGPAQIVRTVGEFTEGKLYSSQLASDIIEQEVEKYYTEKHGKPYLYDETTGIRTPFQYFGMALDPDMEPDSALTDMACSILGTNAECFRMASQTTVVPEEGTRPEIPIYKPVSWVKVDGDIDYDKLNTLSVEAWNKLQLPRILLELCVNDAPTTRYVVGMRAVESAAAKLACPVRIDQAALFEMGKRIAAHTGAPRVAYDISIKPPATIEFE
;
A
#
# COMPACT_ATOMS: atom_id res chain seq x y z
N MET A 1 1.52 -38.21 4.63
CA MET A 1 1.66 -37.69 6.01
C MET A 1 1.38 -36.21 5.94
N SER A 2 0.27 -35.77 6.52
CA SER A 2 -0.10 -34.35 6.61
C SER A 2 1.00 -33.60 7.37
N PRO A 3 1.50 -32.44 6.90
CA PRO A 3 2.31 -31.59 7.73
C PRO A 3 1.36 -30.95 8.75
N GLU A 4 1.38 -31.45 9.99
CA GLU A 4 0.88 -30.68 11.13
C GLU A 4 1.64 -29.36 11.12
N ALA A 5 0.93 -28.28 10.80
CA ALA A 5 1.47 -26.94 10.83
C ALA A 5 1.81 -26.63 12.29
N ASN A 6 3.08 -26.74 12.69
CA ASN A 6 3.57 -26.29 13.99
C ASN A 6 3.08 -24.85 14.20
N GLN A 7 2.13 -24.68 15.12
CA GLN A 7 1.57 -23.40 15.46
C GLN A 7 2.66 -22.58 16.17
N ILE A 8 3.04 -21.45 15.58
CA ILE A 8 4.07 -20.57 16.16
C ILE A 8 3.69 -20.17 17.59
N GLN A 9 4.61 -20.39 18.54
CA GLN A 9 4.42 -19.89 19.90
C GLN A 9 4.49 -18.37 19.86
N THR A 10 3.40 -17.70 20.25
CA THR A 10 3.27 -16.23 20.19
C THR A 10 3.03 -15.66 21.58
N HIS A 11 3.86 -14.70 21.99
CA HIS A 11 3.72 -13.96 23.23
C HIS A 11 3.24 -12.53 22.94
N ARG A 12 2.08 -12.18 23.49
CA ARG A 12 1.45 -10.85 23.32
C ARG A 12 1.55 -10.05 24.61
N PHE A 13 2.04 -8.82 24.52
CA PHE A 13 2.09 -7.95 25.68
C PHE A 13 0.69 -7.41 26.03
N GLN A 14 0.23 -7.75 27.23
CA GLN A 14 -1.06 -7.30 27.76
C GLN A 14 -0.86 -6.07 28.65
N TYR A 15 -1.37 -4.93 28.20
CA TYR A 15 -1.39 -3.69 28.96
C TYR A 15 -2.85 -3.24 29.14
N SER A 16 -3.22 -2.81 30.35
CA SER A 16 -4.54 -2.27 30.62
C SER A 16 -4.62 -0.84 30.08
N VAL A 17 -5.19 -0.69 28.89
CA VAL A 17 -5.39 0.61 28.25
C VAL A 17 -6.58 1.32 28.92
N PRO A 18 -6.45 2.60 29.33
CA PRO A 18 -7.56 3.34 29.91
C PRO A 18 -8.68 3.56 28.89
N GLU A 19 -9.93 3.63 29.37
CA GLU A 19 -11.10 3.88 28.53
C GLU A 19 -11.01 5.21 27.78
N ASN A 20 -10.45 6.23 28.43
CA ASN A 20 -10.19 7.52 27.83
C ASN A 20 -8.77 7.55 27.22
N PRO A 21 -8.62 7.70 25.89
CA PRO A 21 -7.31 7.74 25.24
C PRO A 21 -6.39 8.87 25.71
N ALA A 22 -6.95 9.96 26.28
CA ALA A 22 -6.18 11.07 26.83
C ALA A 22 -5.33 10.63 28.03
N ASP A 23 -5.83 9.68 28.83
CA ASP A 23 -5.21 9.22 30.07
C ASP A 23 -4.12 8.17 29.85
N PHE A 24 -3.86 7.80 28.59
CA PHE A 24 -2.80 6.85 28.23
C PHE A 24 -1.41 7.40 28.60
N ASN A 25 -0.74 6.69 29.51
CA ASN A 25 0.61 7.00 29.95
C ASN A 25 1.64 6.15 29.19
N ALA A 26 2.28 6.75 28.18
CA ALA A 26 3.30 6.09 27.38
C ALA A 26 4.53 5.65 28.21
N ALA A 27 4.90 6.40 29.25
CA ALA A 27 6.05 6.06 30.09
C ALA A 27 5.81 4.77 30.89
N ASP A 28 4.63 4.65 31.52
CA ASP A 28 4.21 3.45 32.26
C ASP A 28 4.09 2.22 31.34
N PHE A 29 3.57 2.41 30.12
CA PHE A 29 3.55 1.36 29.10
C PHE A 29 4.95 0.85 28.78
N VAL A 30 5.88 1.77 28.49
CA VAL A 30 7.26 1.41 28.14
C VAL A 30 7.95 0.69 29.30
N GLU A 31 7.79 1.16 30.54
CA GLU A 31 8.38 0.53 31.72
C GLU A 31 7.89 -0.91 31.92
N LYS A 32 6.58 -1.14 31.82
CA LYS A 32 6.00 -2.49 31.94
C LYS A 32 6.39 -3.40 30.77
N ALA A 33 6.45 -2.86 29.55
CA ALA A 33 6.90 -3.60 28.37
C ALA A 33 8.37 -4.04 28.54
N VAL A 34 9.22 -3.17 29.08
CA VAL A 34 10.63 -3.50 29.40
C VAL A 34 10.70 -4.67 30.38
N GLY A 35 9.90 -4.65 31.46
CA GLY A 35 9.84 -5.76 32.41
C GLY A 35 9.41 -7.06 31.75
N TRP A 36 8.32 -7.03 30.99
CA TRP A 36 7.79 -8.21 30.29
C TRP A 36 8.78 -8.84 29.31
N VAL A 37 9.46 -8.04 28.48
CA VAL A 37 10.47 -8.58 27.54
C VAL A 37 11.66 -9.18 28.29
N ARG A 38 12.11 -8.56 29.39
CA ARG A 38 13.22 -9.08 30.21
C ARG A 38 12.90 -10.39 30.92
N ASP A 39 11.63 -10.62 31.27
CA ASP A 39 11.18 -11.87 31.87
C ASP A 39 11.12 -13.01 30.85
N LEU A 40 10.86 -12.69 29.57
CA LEU A 40 10.73 -13.68 28.49
C LEU A 40 12.05 -13.98 27.76
N VAL A 41 12.79 -12.95 27.38
CA VAL A 41 13.99 -13.05 26.54
C VAL A 41 15.22 -13.12 27.43
N LYS A 42 15.97 -14.21 27.33
CA LYS A 42 17.16 -14.40 28.16
C LYS A 42 18.33 -13.55 27.65
N PRO A 43 19.25 -13.13 28.52
CA PRO A 43 20.45 -12.41 28.09
C PRO A 43 21.23 -13.18 27.01
N GLY A 44 21.52 -12.53 25.89
CA GLY A 44 22.23 -13.11 24.75
C GLY A 44 21.34 -13.82 23.71
N GLU A 45 20.04 -13.95 23.95
CA GLU A 45 19.09 -14.36 22.92
C GLU A 45 18.85 -13.22 21.93
N LYS A 46 19.06 -13.49 20.64
CA LYS A 46 18.86 -12.51 19.59
C LYS A 46 17.39 -12.40 19.22
N ILE A 47 16.92 -11.17 19.01
CA ILE A 47 15.59 -10.85 18.51
C ILE A 47 15.75 -10.32 17.08
N ALA A 48 15.09 -10.98 16.12
CA ALA A 48 14.95 -10.46 14.77
C ALA A 48 13.68 -9.58 14.69
N LEU A 49 13.68 -8.52 13.89
CA LEU A 49 12.48 -7.72 13.62
C LEU A 49 12.46 -7.28 12.15
N SER A 50 11.37 -7.58 11.46
CA SER A 50 11.16 -7.10 10.09
C SER A 50 10.63 -5.67 10.12
N ALA A 51 11.49 -4.72 9.77
CA ALA A 51 11.14 -3.32 9.70
C ALA A 51 10.53 -3.04 8.32
N SER A 52 9.21 -2.91 8.24
CA SER A 52 8.50 -2.60 6.98
C SER A 52 8.51 -1.12 6.61
N GLY A 53 9.06 -0.25 7.47
CA GLY A 53 9.02 1.21 7.32
C GLY A 53 7.69 1.86 7.73
N GLY A 54 6.75 1.08 8.29
CA GLY A 54 5.51 1.58 8.89
C GLY A 54 5.70 2.08 10.33
N VAL A 55 4.71 2.81 10.84
CA VAL A 55 4.73 3.36 12.22
C VAL A 55 4.88 2.25 13.25
N ASP A 56 4.10 1.18 13.13
CA ASP A 56 4.00 0.15 14.16
C ASP A 56 5.30 -0.67 14.29
N SER A 57 5.88 -1.09 13.16
CA SER A 57 7.17 -1.80 13.15
C SER A 57 8.34 -0.91 13.60
N THR A 58 8.28 0.40 13.34
CA THR A 58 9.27 1.37 13.81
C THR A 58 9.19 1.56 15.33
N VAL A 59 7.99 1.76 15.88
CA VAL A 59 7.80 1.89 17.33
C VAL A 59 8.23 0.61 18.06
N ALA A 60 7.88 -0.56 17.52
CA ALA A 60 8.32 -1.84 18.08
C ALA A 60 9.86 -1.98 18.08
N ALA A 61 10.52 -1.56 16.99
CA ALA A 61 11.99 -1.61 16.90
C ALA A 61 12.67 -0.73 17.94
N PHE A 62 12.25 0.53 18.09
CA PHE A 62 12.85 1.45 19.06
C PHE A 62 12.54 1.07 20.51
N LEU A 63 11.35 0.51 20.77
CA LEU A 63 11.02 -0.04 22.07
C LEU A 63 11.96 -1.19 22.44
N LEU A 64 12.17 -2.15 21.53
CA LEU A 64 13.02 -3.31 21.76
C LEU A 64 14.50 -2.93 21.83
N ASP A 65 14.96 -1.95 21.06
CA ASP A 65 16.34 -1.46 21.13
C ASP A 65 16.67 -0.91 22.52
N ARG A 66 15.73 -0.18 23.13
CA ARG A 66 15.88 0.31 24.51
C ARG A 66 15.95 -0.82 25.55
N ILE A 67 15.47 -2.01 25.21
CA ILE A 67 15.42 -3.18 26.11
C ILE A 67 16.65 -4.08 25.93
N VAL A 68 16.93 -4.52 24.70
CA VAL A 68 17.96 -5.54 24.38
C VAL A 68 19.16 -4.98 23.62
N GLY A 69 19.08 -3.74 23.13
CA GLY A 69 20.17 -3.04 22.42
C GLY A 69 20.77 -3.86 21.29
N LYS A 70 22.07 -4.18 21.41
CA LYS A 70 22.84 -4.91 20.40
C LYS A 70 22.29 -6.29 20.00
N ASP A 71 21.46 -6.89 20.84
CA ASP A 71 20.86 -8.21 20.58
C ASP A 71 19.55 -8.11 19.76
N LEU A 72 19.09 -6.90 19.46
CA LEU A 72 18.08 -6.64 18.43
C LEU A 72 18.75 -6.58 17.06
N TYR A 73 18.19 -7.31 16.10
CA TYR A 73 18.58 -7.30 14.70
C TYR A 73 17.36 -6.93 13.86
N THR A 74 17.37 -5.70 13.38
CA THR A 74 16.33 -5.20 12.47
C THR A 74 16.73 -5.48 11.03
N PHE A 75 15.77 -5.84 10.19
CA PHE A 75 16.03 -6.04 8.77
C PHE A 75 14.87 -5.57 7.90
N PHE A 76 15.20 -5.10 6.70
CA PHE A 76 14.26 -4.76 5.64
C PHE A 76 14.51 -5.69 4.46
N ILE A 77 13.46 -6.26 3.89
CA ILE A 77 13.56 -7.11 2.69
C ILE A 77 13.31 -6.24 1.47
N GLU A 78 14.38 -5.95 0.73
CA GLU A 78 14.30 -5.31 -0.57
C GLU A 78 14.02 -6.40 -1.61
N ASP A 79 12.73 -6.63 -1.85
CA ASP A 79 12.19 -7.69 -2.71
C ASP A 79 12.04 -7.26 -4.18
N GLY A 80 12.39 -6.02 -4.51
CA GLY A 80 12.24 -5.43 -5.84
C GLY A 80 10.82 -4.99 -6.18
N CYS A 81 9.81 -5.36 -5.37
CA CYS A 81 8.40 -4.96 -5.55
C CYS A 81 8.00 -3.78 -4.65
N ARG A 82 8.98 -3.11 -4.03
CA ARG A 82 8.78 -1.90 -3.22
C ARG A 82 8.60 -0.67 -4.08
N ARG A 83 8.13 0.43 -3.50
CA ARG A 83 8.08 1.73 -4.19
C ARG A 83 9.48 2.34 -4.25
N LEU A 84 9.63 3.29 -5.16
CA LEU A 84 10.72 4.27 -5.08
C LEU A 84 10.24 5.46 -4.24
N ILE A 85 11.17 6.14 -3.57
CA ILE A 85 10.97 7.42 -2.90
C ILE A 85 12.13 8.32 -3.31
N ASP A 86 11.83 9.42 -3.99
CA ASP A 86 12.83 10.35 -4.53
C ASP A 86 13.89 9.60 -5.36
N ASP A 87 13.44 8.77 -6.31
CA ASP A 87 14.26 7.89 -7.16
C ASP A 87 15.08 6.81 -6.43
N LYS A 88 14.84 6.59 -5.12
CA LYS A 88 15.58 5.63 -4.31
C LYS A 88 14.76 4.43 -3.89
N PRO A 89 15.36 3.22 -3.80
CA PRO A 89 14.71 2.07 -3.20
C PRO A 89 14.29 2.36 -1.76
N GLU A 90 13.10 1.87 -1.36
CA GLU A 90 12.57 2.08 -0.02
C GLU A 90 13.50 1.53 1.07
N GLY A 91 14.27 0.47 0.80
CA GLY A 91 15.30 -0.04 1.70
C GLY A 91 16.41 0.96 2.00
N GLU A 92 16.83 1.78 1.03
CA GLU A 92 17.85 2.82 1.24
C GLU A 92 17.32 3.94 2.14
N VAL A 93 16.09 4.41 1.87
CA VAL A 93 15.44 5.43 2.71
C VAL A 93 15.25 4.91 4.12
N THR A 94 14.81 3.65 4.25
CA THR A 94 14.62 2.99 5.56
C THR A 94 15.95 2.82 6.31
N ARG A 95 17.06 2.57 5.61
CA ARG A 95 18.39 2.49 6.24
C ARG A 95 18.79 3.78 6.96
N VAL A 96 18.46 4.94 6.40
CA VAL A 96 18.75 6.24 7.05
C VAL A 96 17.98 6.37 8.37
N ILE A 97 16.72 5.93 8.37
CA ILE A 97 15.80 5.97 9.50
C ILE A 97 16.29 5.09 10.65
N PHE A 98 16.73 3.88 10.31
CA PHE A 98 17.17 2.87 11.27
C PHE A 98 18.70 2.92 11.51
N SER A 99 19.36 4.02 11.16
CA SER A 99 20.83 4.16 11.24
C SER A 99 21.42 4.01 12.65
N ARG A 100 20.60 4.20 13.70
CA ARG A 100 20.99 3.98 15.10
C ARG A 100 20.83 2.54 15.56
N LEU A 101 20.13 1.73 14.79
CA LEU A 101 19.81 0.34 15.09
C LEU A 101 20.73 -0.58 14.32
N ASN A 102 20.87 -1.82 14.80
CA ASN A 102 21.51 -2.88 14.05
C ASN A 102 20.57 -3.29 12.91
N PHE A 103 20.74 -2.62 11.77
CA PHE A 103 19.82 -2.66 10.63
C PHE A 103 20.49 -3.17 9.36
N THR A 104 19.86 -4.17 8.75
CA THR A 104 20.33 -4.78 7.49
C THR A 104 19.25 -4.67 6.41
N VAL A 105 19.61 -4.20 5.22
CA VAL A 105 18.78 -4.36 4.02
C VAL A 105 19.18 -5.67 3.35
N LEU A 106 18.21 -6.57 3.19
CA LEU A 106 18.35 -7.84 2.49
C LEU A 106 17.86 -7.65 1.05
N ASP A 107 18.79 -7.46 0.12
CA ASP A 107 18.46 -7.43 -1.30
C ASP A 107 18.24 -8.86 -1.80
N VAL A 108 17.00 -9.15 -2.16
CA VAL A 108 16.54 -10.47 -2.61
C VAL A 108 15.71 -10.38 -3.87
N LYS A 109 15.87 -9.29 -4.64
CA LYS A 109 15.18 -9.08 -5.92
C LYS A 109 15.29 -10.32 -6.82
N ASP A 110 16.49 -10.87 -6.93
CA ASP A 110 16.80 -12.01 -7.80
C ASP A 110 16.15 -13.33 -7.33
N GLU A 111 15.74 -13.43 -6.06
CA GLU A 111 14.99 -14.58 -5.54
C GLU A 111 13.46 -14.39 -5.69
N ILE A 112 12.98 -13.15 -5.63
CA ILE A 112 11.55 -12.83 -5.58
C ILE A 112 10.93 -12.61 -6.97
N LEU A 113 11.62 -11.89 -7.87
CA LEU A 113 11.03 -11.49 -9.15
C LEU A 113 10.86 -12.63 -10.16
N PRO A 114 11.82 -13.57 -10.36
CA PRO A 114 11.69 -14.55 -11.45
C PRO A 114 10.41 -15.40 -11.40
N PRO A 115 9.93 -15.85 -10.22
CA PRO A 115 8.65 -16.58 -10.13
C PRO A 115 7.40 -15.76 -10.44
N LEU A 116 7.50 -14.43 -10.47
CA LEU A 116 6.38 -13.53 -10.79
C LEU A 116 6.25 -13.26 -12.29
N ILE A 117 7.34 -13.34 -13.05
CA ILE A 117 7.36 -13.04 -14.49
C ILE A 117 6.34 -13.91 -15.24
N GLY A 118 5.50 -13.27 -16.04
CA GLY A 118 4.46 -13.94 -16.83
C GLY A 118 3.16 -14.25 -16.07
N LEU A 119 3.09 -13.98 -14.75
CA LEU A 119 1.83 -14.11 -14.01
C LEU A 119 0.93 -12.91 -14.30
N SER A 120 -0.34 -13.17 -14.66
CA SER A 120 -1.33 -12.11 -14.91
C SER A 120 -2.37 -11.96 -13.81
N ASP A 121 -2.78 -13.06 -13.18
CA ASP A 121 -3.81 -13.05 -12.13
C ASP A 121 -3.27 -12.48 -10.80
N GLY A 122 -3.97 -11.49 -10.24
CA GLY A 122 -3.58 -10.78 -9.01
C GLY A 122 -3.41 -11.70 -7.81
N GLU A 123 -4.33 -12.65 -7.62
CA GLU A 123 -4.28 -13.63 -6.53
C GLU A 123 -3.08 -14.57 -6.63
N LYS A 124 -2.78 -15.09 -7.83
CA LYS A 124 -1.57 -15.89 -8.07
C LYS A 124 -0.30 -15.08 -7.79
N LYS A 125 -0.21 -13.83 -8.26
CA LYS A 125 0.93 -12.97 -7.96
C LYS A 125 1.12 -12.78 -6.44
N ARG A 126 0.03 -12.46 -5.72
CA ARG A 126 0.03 -12.31 -4.25
C ARG A 126 0.51 -13.57 -3.55
N LYS A 127 -0.05 -14.73 -3.90
CA LYS A 127 0.32 -16.03 -3.29
C LYS A 127 1.78 -16.39 -3.54
N THR A 128 2.25 -16.23 -4.77
CA THR A 128 3.66 -16.48 -5.14
C THR A 128 4.61 -15.57 -4.36
N PHE A 129 4.33 -14.26 -4.33
CA PHE A 129 5.14 -13.31 -3.58
C PHE A 129 5.19 -13.63 -2.08
N ILE A 130 4.03 -13.82 -1.43
CA ILE A 130 3.96 -14.13 0.01
C ILE A 130 4.72 -15.42 0.32
N GLY A 131 4.57 -16.44 -0.52
CA GLY A 131 5.27 -17.72 -0.35
C GLY A 131 6.79 -17.57 -0.38
N ASN A 132 7.33 -16.78 -1.31
CA ASN A 132 8.78 -16.58 -1.43
C ASN A 132 9.31 -15.61 -0.37
N TYR A 133 8.59 -14.53 -0.07
CA TYR A 133 8.93 -13.59 1.00
C TYR A 133 9.10 -14.31 2.35
N ARG A 134 8.17 -15.22 2.68
CA ARG A 134 8.26 -16.03 3.90
C ARG A 134 9.50 -16.91 3.94
N LYS A 135 9.82 -17.59 2.83
CA LYS A 135 11.01 -18.46 2.74
C LYS A 135 12.30 -17.68 2.98
N VAL A 136 12.43 -16.52 2.35
CA VAL A 136 13.59 -15.63 2.52
C VAL A 136 13.70 -15.13 3.96
N SER A 137 12.58 -14.64 4.52
CA SER A 137 12.56 -14.12 5.89
C SER A 137 12.95 -15.20 6.90
N ASP A 138 12.39 -16.41 6.80
CA ASP A 138 12.69 -17.52 7.71
C ASP A 138 14.13 -18.03 7.54
N LYS A 139 14.65 -18.08 6.31
CA LYS A 139 16.07 -18.38 6.03
C LYS A 139 17.00 -17.41 6.75
N TYR A 140 16.76 -16.10 6.62
CA TYR A 140 17.60 -15.07 7.26
C TYR A 140 17.54 -15.16 8.80
N ILE A 141 16.35 -15.35 9.37
CA ILE A 141 16.17 -15.49 10.83
C ILE A 141 16.98 -16.69 11.36
N ARG A 142 17.01 -17.80 10.64
CA ARG A 142 17.81 -18.99 11.00
C ARG A 142 19.30 -18.74 10.88
N GLU A 143 19.75 -18.11 9.79
CA GLU A 143 21.16 -17.76 9.59
C GLU A 143 21.68 -16.79 10.67
N LEU A 144 20.82 -15.89 11.13
CA LEU A 144 21.11 -15.00 12.24
C LEU A 144 21.27 -15.74 13.58
N GLY A 145 20.65 -16.91 13.70
CA GLY A 145 20.52 -17.65 14.96
C GLY A 145 19.62 -16.92 15.96
N ALA A 146 18.56 -16.27 15.48
CA ALA A 146 17.60 -15.62 16.36
C ALA A 146 16.74 -16.65 17.09
N ALA A 147 16.47 -16.39 18.37
CA ALA A 147 15.50 -17.17 19.15
C ALA A 147 14.08 -16.60 19.02
N TRP A 148 13.97 -15.33 18.62
CA TRP A 148 12.73 -14.57 18.61
C TRP A 148 12.56 -13.78 17.30
N ILE A 149 11.31 -13.64 16.87
CA ILE A 149 10.87 -12.67 15.85
C ILE A 149 9.87 -11.71 16.47
N ALA A 150 10.13 -10.41 16.38
CA ALA A 150 9.23 -9.38 16.86
C ALA A 150 8.40 -8.77 15.72
N ASP A 151 7.16 -8.42 16.03
CA ASP A 151 6.21 -7.82 15.09
C ASP A 151 5.48 -6.63 15.73
N GLY A 152 5.09 -5.66 14.89
CA GLY A 152 4.39 -4.46 15.31
C GLY A 152 2.87 -4.64 15.45
N THR A 153 2.36 -5.87 15.49
CA THR A 153 0.91 -6.15 15.51
C THR A 153 0.19 -5.36 16.61
N ILE A 154 -0.92 -4.70 16.26
CA ILE A 154 -1.74 -3.88 17.17
C ILE A 154 -3.11 -4.53 17.44
N ALA A 155 -3.82 -4.06 18.47
CA ALA A 155 -5.11 -4.63 18.90
C ALA A 155 -6.18 -4.67 17.78
N PRO A 156 -6.33 -3.65 16.92
CA PRO A 156 -7.23 -3.73 15.77
C PRO A 156 -6.92 -4.91 14.82
N ASP A 157 -5.63 -5.21 14.58
CA ASP A 157 -5.23 -6.29 13.67
C ASP A 157 -5.59 -7.67 14.22
N ILE A 158 -5.47 -7.83 15.55
CA ILE A 158 -5.85 -9.06 16.26
C ILE A 158 -7.37 -9.24 16.19
N ALA A 159 -8.14 -8.17 16.46
CA ALA A 159 -9.59 -8.21 16.39
C ALA A 159 -10.12 -8.53 14.98
N GLU A 160 -9.48 -8.00 13.92
CA GLU A 160 -9.82 -8.34 12.53
C GLU A 160 -9.52 -9.80 12.18
N THR A 161 -8.43 -10.35 12.73
CA THR A 161 -7.98 -11.72 12.47
C THR A 161 -8.84 -12.74 13.21
N GLU A 162 -9.13 -12.49 14.49
CA GLU A 162 -9.98 -13.36 15.32
C GLU A 162 -11.46 -13.25 14.92
N GLY A 163 -11.88 -12.12 14.34
CA GLY A 163 -13.21 -11.92 13.75
C GLY A 163 -13.41 -12.53 12.36
N GLY A 164 -12.37 -13.07 11.71
CA GLY A 164 -12.48 -13.73 10.40
C GLY A 164 -12.69 -12.79 9.20
N PHE A 165 -12.36 -11.51 9.32
CA PHE A 165 -12.67 -10.50 8.30
C PHE A 165 -11.56 -10.24 7.28
N LYS A 166 -10.28 -10.56 7.55
CA LYS A 166 -9.18 -10.59 6.55
C LYS A 166 -8.02 -11.50 6.98
N SER A 167 -7.36 -12.15 6.02
CA SER A 167 -6.01 -12.69 6.19
C SER A 167 -4.99 -11.56 6.07
N GLN A 168 -4.76 -10.80 7.14
CA GLN A 168 -3.70 -9.80 7.14
C GLN A 168 -2.30 -10.41 7.11
N HIS A 169 -1.35 -9.62 6.62
CA HIS A 169 -0.10 -10.09 6.05
C HIS A 169 0.91 -10.68 7.04
N ASN A 170 0.82 -10.57 8.37
CA ASN A 170 1.84 -11.13 9.29
C ASN A 170 1.29 -12.04 10.42
N VAL A 171 -0.03 -12.07 10.61
CA VAL A 171 -0.67 -12.85 11.69
C VAL A 171 -1.00 -14.24 11.12
N GLY A 172 -0.25 -15.26 11.55
CA GLY A 172 -0.33 -16.63 11.03
C GLY A 172 0.86 -17.08 10.18
N TRP A 173 1.98 -16.34 10.22
CA TRP A 173 3.24 -16.82 9.65
C TRP A 173 3.92 -17.76 10.63
N ASN A 174 4.10 -19.02 10.20
CA ASN A 174 4.89 -19.97 10.96
C ASN A 174 6.37 -19.73 10.68
N TYR A 175 7.00 -19.00 11.58
CA TYR A 175 8.46 -18.93 11.68
C TYR A 175 9.00 -20.12 12.46
N SER A 176 10.26 -20.47 12.23
CA SER A 176 10.95 -21.46 13.06
C SER A 176 11.28 -21.00 14.48
N VAL A 177 10.85 -19.79 14.87
CA VAL A 177 11.21 -19.12 16.13
C VAL A 177 9.97 -18.59 16.85
N THR A 178 10.11 -18.23 18.12
CA THR A 178 9.01 -17.72 18.94
C THR A 178 8.67 -16.28 18.56
N LYS A 179 7.38 -15.94 18.46
CA LYS A 179 6.91 -14.59 18.11
C LYS A 179 6.69 -13.71 19.34
N LEU A 180 7.10 -12.45 19.25
CA LEU A 180 6.92 -11.40 20.26
C LEU A 180 6.10 -10.24 19.68
N GLU A 181 4.95 -9.92 20.28
CA GLU A 181 4.07 -8.82 19.85
C GLU A 181 3.96 -7.76 20.98
N PRO A 182 4.93 -6.83 21.10
CA PRO A 182 4.99 -5.88 22.21
C PRO A 182 3.90 -4.80 22.16
N LEU A 183 3.29 -4.55 20.99
CA LEU A 183 2.27 -3.51 20.81
C LEU A 183 0.83 -4.06 20.76
N ALA A 184 0.65 -5.35 21.03
CA ALA A 184 -0.60 -6.09 20.81
C ALA A 184 -1.84 -5.52 21.52
N SER A 185 -1.65 -4.77 22.60
CA SER A 185 -2.74 -4.14 23.38
C SER A 185 -3.10 -2.72 22.93
N LEU A 186 -2.31 -2.11 22.04
CA LEU A 186 -2.47 -0.70 21.65
C LEU A 186 -3.28 -0.55 20.36
N ALA A 187 -3.91 0.62 20.19
CA ALA A 187 -4.42 1.13 18.94
C ALA A 187 -3.50 2.24 18.39
N LYS A 188 -3.68 2.62 17.11
CA LYS A 188 -2.80 3.58 16.41
C LYS A 188 -2.53 4.89 17.15
N PRO A 189 -3.53 5.57 17.79
CA PRO A 189 -3.25 6.78 18.54
C PRO A 189 -2.28 6.55 19.73
N GLN A 190 -2.38 5.41 20.41
CA GLN A 190 -1.48 5.08 21.51
C GLN A 190 -0.09 4.70 21.01
N VAL A 191 0.01 3.97 19.89
CA VAL A 191 1.30 3.67 19.25
C VAL A 191 2.05 4.95 18.89
N ARG A 192 1.35 5.97 18.39
CA ARG A 192 1.94 7.30 18.12
C ARG A 192 2.46 7.97 19.40
N LYS A 193 1.69 7.96 20.49
CA LYS A 193 2.14 8.49 21.80
C LYS A 193 3.37 7.75 22.35
N VAL A 194 3.44 6.43 22.18
CA VAL A 194 4.64 5.65 22.54
C VAL A 194 5.82 6.08 21.67
N GLY A 195 5.60 6.26 20.37
CA GLY A 195 6.62 6.76 19.46
C GLY A 195 7.17 8.14 19.85
N GLU A 196 6.29 9.08 20.19
CA GLU A 196 6.67 10.41 20.69
C GLU A 196 7.51 10.31 21.98
N TYR A 197 7.12 9.45 22.92
CA TYR A 197 7.88 9.22 24.16
C TYR A 197 9.26 8.58 23.92
N LEU A 198 9.41 7.81 22.84
CA LEU A 198 10.69 7.23 22.41
C LEU A 198 11.52 8.19 21.54
N ASP A 199 11.16 9.48 21.49
CA ASP A 199 11.82 10.52 20.70
C ASP A 199 11.86 10.21 19.19
N LEU A 200 10.84 9.51 18.66
CA LEU A 200 10.72 9.29 17.22
C LEU A 200 10.37 10.61 16.50
N PRO A 201 11.10 10.99 15.44
CA PRO A 201 10.75 12.14 14.62
C PRO A 201 9.30 12.08 14.10
N PRO A 202 8.56 13.21 14.11
CA PRO A 202 7.18 13.27 13.62
C PRO A 202 7.03 12.82 12.16
N SER A 203 8.07 12.93 11.34
CA SER A 203 8.10 12.43 9.97
C SER A 203 7.79 10.92 9.86
N PHE A 204 7.97 10.14 10.95
CA PHE A 204 7.70 8.69 10.95
C PHE A 204 6.24 8.32 11.10
N THR A 205 5.44 9.10 11.83
CA THR A 205 4.05 8.75 12.18
C THR A 205 3.04 9.03 11.07
N HIS A 206 3.48 9.75 10.03
CA HIS A 206 2.63 10.34 9.00
C HIS A 206 2.85 9.78 7.58
N ARG A 207 3.78 8.84 7.40
CA ARG A 207 4.04 8.23 6.09
C ARG A 207 2.83 7.43 5.63
N ILE A 208 2.51 7.52 4.34
CA ILE A 208 1.43 6.74 3.74
C ILE A 208 1.79 5.26 3.86
N PRO A 209 0.88 4.42 4.40
CA PRO A 209 1.10 2.98 4.38
C PRO A 209 1.20 2.50 2.94
N CYS A 210 2.34 1.93 2.58
CA CYS A 210 2.48 1.18 1.34
C CYS A 210 2.02 -0.26 1.62
N PRO A 211 1.00 -0.79 0.93
CA PRO A 211 0.68 -2.21 1.04
C PRO A 211 1.92 -3.07 0.72
N GLY A 212 2.17 -4.14 1.49
CA GLY A 212 3.36 -5.00 1.29
C GLY A 212 3.63 -5.40 -0.17
N PRO A 213 2.65 -5.98 -0.90
CA PRO A 213 2.79 -6.31 -2.33
C PRO A 213 2.29 -5.19 -3.27
N ALA A 214 2.28 -3.91 -2.85
CA ALA A 214 1.58 -2.84 -3.57
C ALA A 214 1.94 -2.74 -5.05
N GLN A 215 3.23 -2.77 -5.42
CA GLN A 215 3.62 -2.61 -6.82
C GLN A 215 3.28 -3.84 -7.68
N ILE A 216 3.12 -5.01 -7.06
CA ILE A 216 2.74 -6.24 -7.75
C ILE A 216 1.32 -6.13 -8.29
N VAL A 217 0.42 -5.54 -7.49
CA VAL A 217 -0.98 -5.32 -7.87
C VAL A 217 -1.22 -4.02 -8.62
N ARG A 218 -0.21 -3.15 -8.71
CA ARG A 218 -0.19 -1.97 -9.58
C ARG A 218 0.47 -2.25 -10.95
N THR A 219 1.05 -3.44 -11.09
CA THR A 219 1.50 -4.00 -12.37
C THR A 219 0.34 -4.79 -12.98
N VAL A 220 -0.54 -4.11 -13.71
CA VAL A 220 -1.81 -4.67 -14.21
C VAL A 220 -1.57 -5.67 -15.34
N GLY A 221 -2.31 -6.77 -15.34
CA GLY A 221 -2.13 -7.83 -16.34
C GLY A 221 -0.82 -8.59 -16.15
N GLU A 222 -0.15 -8.99 -17.23
CA GLU A 222 1.08 -9.78 -17.14
C GLU A 222 2.21 -9.01 -16.40
N PHE A 223 2.83 -9.66 -15.42
CA PHE A 223 3.94 -9.10 -14.66
C PHE A 223 5.26 -9.18 -15.45
N THR A 224 5.93 -8.03 -15.61
CA THR A 224 7.26 -7.92 -16.22
C THR A 224 8.08 -6.87 -15.46
N GLU A 225 9.40 -6.99 -15.46
CA GLU A 225 10.27 -6.00 -14.80
C GLU A 225 10.11 -4.59 -15.37
N GLY A 226 9.93 -4.45 -16.69
CA GLY A 226 9.72 -3.13 -17.31
C GLY A 226 8.40 -2.48 -16.89
N LYS A 227 7.33 -3.28 -16.72
CA LYS A 227 6.03 -2.79 -16.27
C LYS A 227 6.08 -2.44 -14.78
N LEU A 228 6.72 -3.27 -13.96
CA LEU A 228 6.99 -2.99 -12.54
C LEU A 228 7.76 -1.67 -12.37
N TYR A 229 8.85 -1.48 -13.12
CA TYR A 229 9.65 -0.25 -13.06
C TYR A 229 8.84 0.99 -13.46
N SER A 230 8.01 0.87 -14.50
CA SER A 230 7.08 1.94 -14.90
C SER A 230 6.09 2.29 -13.78
N SER A 231 5.55 1.29 -13.07
CA SER A 231 4.65 1.48 -11.93
C SER A 231 5.34 2.12 -10.72
N GLN A 232 6.60 1.78 -10.47
CA GLN A 232 7.42 2.35 -9.40
C GLN A 232 7.72 3.83 -9.66
N LEU A 233 8.22 4.17 -10.85
CA LEU A 233 8.45 5.55 -11.26
C LEU A 233 7.16 6.36 -11.21
N ALA A 234 6.05 5.80 -11.70
CA ALA A 234 4.75 6.47 -11.66
C ALA A 234 4.31 6.74 -10.22
N SER A 235 4.44 5.76 -9.32
CA SER A 235 4.08 5.94 -7.92
C SER A 235 4.90 7.02 -7.24
N ASP A 236 6.22 7.05 -7.46
CA ASP A 236 7.11 8.04 -6.85
C ASP A 236 6.76 9.47 -7.28
N ILE A 237 6.68 9.73 -8.59
CA ILE A 237 6.34 11.07 -9.08
C ILE A 237 4.91 11.48 -8.70
N ILE A 238 3.95 10.55 -8.66
CA ILE A 238 2.58 10.86 -8.21
C ILE A 238 2.57 11.22 -6.73
N GLU A 239 3.33 10.52 -5.89
CA GLU A 239 3.43 10.84 -4.47
C GLU A 239 3.96 12.26 -4.28
N GLN A 240 5.04 12.62 -4.99
CA GLN A 240 5.62 13.98 -4.96
C GLN A 240 4.64 15.06 -5.45
N GLU A 241 3.96 14.83 -6.58
CA GLU A 241 3.06 15.83 -7.17
C GLU A 241 1.80 16.08 -6.34
N VAL A 242 1.20 15.01 -5.79
CA VAL A 242 0.00 15.14 -4.94
C VAL A 242 0.35 15.89 -3.67
N GLU A 243 1.48 15.55 -3.02
CA GLU A 243 1.92 16.23 -1.80
C GLU A 243 2.27 17.69 -2.04
N LYS A 244 2.91 17.99 -3.18
CA LYS A 244 3.17 19.36 -3.62
C LYS A 244 1.88 20.15 -3.79
N TYR A 245 0.90 19.60 -4.52
CA TYR A 245 -0.39 20.27 -4.74
C TYR A 245 -1.14 20.56 -3.43
N TYR A 246 -1.18 19.58 -2.51
CA TYR A 246 -1.78 19.80 -1.20
C TYR A 246 -1.01 20.85 -0.37
N THR A 247 0.32 20.83 -0.43
CA THR A 247 1.15 21.82 0.27
C THR A 247 0.91 23.23 -0.25
N GLU A 248 0.82 23.41 -1.57
CA GLU A 248 0.54 24.71 -2.18
C GLU A 248 -0.87 25.21 -1.85
N LYS A 249 -1.87 24.32 -1.82
CA LYS A 249 -3.28 24.69 -1.60
C LYS A 249 -3.66 24.83 -0.13
N HIS A 250 -3.02 24.07 0.77
CA HIS A 250 -3.43 23.93 2.17
C HIS A 250 -2.29 24.14 3.17
N GLY A 251 -1.06 24.39 2.72
CA GLY A 251 0.12 24.57 3.59
C GLY A 251 0.66 23.28 4.21
N LYS A 252 0.11 22.12 3.83
CA LYS A 252 0.51 20.78 4.34
C LYS A 252 0.38 19.74 3.21
N PRO A 253 1.18 18.67 3.20
CA PRO A 253 1.16 17.65 2.13
C PRO A 253 -0.10 16.77 2.10
N TYR A 254 -0.94 16.87 3.13
CA TYR A 254 -2.24 16.23 3.25
C TYR A 254 -3.06 16.93 4.33
N LEU A 255 -4.36 16.67 4.35
CA LEU A 255 -5.27 17.06 5.43
C LEU A 255 -5.47 15.88 6.37
N TYR A 256 -5.58 16.15 7.66
CA TYR A 256 -5.86 15.15 8.70
C TYR A 256 -6.95 15.68 9.61
N ASP A 257 -8.03 14.92 9.75
CA ASP A 257 -9.11 15.21 10.69
C ASP A 257 -8.83 14.47 12.00
N GLU A 258 -8.50 15.21 13.05
CA GLU A 258 -8.21 14.66 14.39
C GLU A 258 -9.44 14.00 15.04
N THR A 259 -10.66 14.34 14.62
CA THR A 259 -11.90 13.80 15.17
C THR A 259 -12.18 12.42 14.62
N THR A 260 -12.03 12.27 13.29
CA THR A 260 -12.34 11.02 12.59
C THR A 260 -11.10 10.16 12.35
N GLY A 261 -9.90 10.71 12.49
CA GLY A 261 -8.63 10.09 12.16
C GLY A 261 -8.41 9.91 10.65
N ILE A 262 -9.24 10.53 9.80
CA ILE A 262 -9.20 10.40 8.34
C ILE A 262 -8.13 11.31 7.76
N ARG A 263 -7.33 10.75 6.84
CA ARG A 263 -6.37 11.49 6.02
C ARG A 263 -6.96 11.73 4.62
N THR A 264 -6.77 12.94 4.11
CA THR A 264 -7.16 13.32 2.74
C THR A 264 -5.95 13.86 1.97
N PRO A 265 -5.58 13.25 0.83
CA PRO A 265 -6.19 12.06 0.26
C PRO A 265 -5.95 10.82 1.12
N PHE A 266 -6.87 9.86 1.05
CA PHE A 266 -6.77 8.60 1.77
C PHE A 266 -5.64 7.74 1.22
N GLN A 267 -5.58 7.60 -0.11
CA GLN A 267 -4.54 6.85 -0.81
C GLN A 267 -4.30 7.42 -2.21
N TYR A 268 -3.05 7.46 -2.64
CA TYR A 268 -2.67 7.79 -4.02
C TYR A 268 -1.47 6.98 -4.47
N PHE A 269 -1.43 6.63 -5.76
CA PHE A 269 -0.36 5.85 -6.37
C PHE A 269 -0.45 5.85 -7.90
N GLY A 270 0.63 5.39 -8.54
CA GLY A 270 0.67 5.08 -9.96
C GLY A 270 0.49 3.59 -10.22
N MET A 271 -0.04 3.26 -11.40
CA MET A 271 -0.08 1.91 -11.94
C MET A 271 0.31 1.90 -13.42
N ALA A 272 0.83 0.77 -13.88
CA ALA A 272 1.20 0.55 -15.26
C ALA A 272 0.29 -0.51 -15.91
N LEU A 273 -0.19 -0.21 -17.11
CA LEU A 273 -1.11 -1.05 -17.88
C LEU A 273 -0.56 -1.34 -19.28
N ASP A 274 -1.06 -2.42 -19.89
CA ASP A 274 -0.80 -2.68 -21.30
C ASP A 274 -1.56 -1.67 -22.18
N PRO A 275 -0.96 -1.17 -23.27
CA PRO A 275 -1.50 -0.07 -24.06
C PRO A 275 -2.68 -0.46 -24.96
N ASP A 276 -2.89 -1.76 -25.18
CA ASP A 276 -3.86 -2.26 -26.16
C ASP A 276 -5.30 -1.92 -25.75
N MET A 277 -6.02 -1.26 -26.66
CA MET A 277 -7.40 -0.83 -26.46
C MET A 277 -8.15 -0.69 -27.79
N GLU A 278 -9.44 -0.98 -27.76
CA GLU A 278 -10.34 -0.93 -28.92
C GLU A 278 -11.41 0.16 -28.73
N PRO A 279 -11.85 0.88 -29.78
CA PRO A 279 -12.92 1.88 -29.65
C PRO A 279 -14.20 1.31 -29.05
N ASP A 280 -14.84 2.05 -28.15
CA ASP A 280 -16.11 1.69 -27.49
C ASP A 280 -17.18 2.76 -27.81
N SER A 281 -17.97 2.51 -28.86
CA SER A 281 -18.99 3.46 -29.32
C SER A 281 -20.11 3.66 -28.29
N ALA A 282 -20.49 2.62 -27.55
CA ALA A 282 -21.57 2.71 -26.56
C ALA A 282 -21.17 3.60 -25.38
N LEU A 283 -19.93 3.46 -24.89
CA LEU A 283 -19.40 4.37 -23.87
C LEU A 283 -19.16 5.78 -24.42
N THR A 284 -18.76 5.89 -25.70
CA THR A 284 -18.58 7.18 -26.37
C THR A 284 -19.87 8.00 -26.42
N ASP A 285 -20.97 7.39 -26.91
CA ASP A 285 -22.28 8.05 -26.98
C ASP A 285 -22.77 8.49 -25.59
N MET A 286 -22.56 7.64 -24.59
CA MET A 286 -22.89 7.95 -23.19
C MET A 286 -22.06 9.12 -22.65
N ALA A 287 -20.75 9.11 -22.88
CA ALA A 287 -19.85 10.17 -22.42
C ALA A 287 -20.20 11.50 -23.08
N CYS A 288 -20.41 11.54 -24.39
CA CYS A 288 -20.82 12.76 -25.10
C CYS A 288 -22.12 13.35 -24.53
N SER A 289 -23.11 12.49 -24.26
CA SER A 289 -24.40 12.87 -23.69
C SER A 289 -24.29 13.44 -22.27
N ILE A 290 -23.55 12.76 -21.38
CA ILE A 290 -23.44 13.15 -19.96
C ILE A 290 -22.53 14.36 -19.79
N LEU A 291 -21.39 14.37 -20.48
CA LEU A 291 -20.39 15.44 -20.33
C LEU A 291 -20.83 16.72 -21.06
N GLY A 292 -21.61 16.59 -22.13
CA GLY A 292 -22.04 17.71 -22.97
C GLY A 292 -20.92 18.30 -23.82
N THR A 293 -19.89 17.48 -24.10
CA THR A 293 -18.74 17.81 -24.94
C THR A 293 -18.37 16.58 -25.78
N ASN A 294 -17.49 16.74 -26.75
CA ASN A 294 -16.98 15.62 -27.53
C ASN A 294 -16.08 14.74 -26.65
N ALA A 295 -16.28 13.43 -26.76
CA ALA A 295 -15.48 12.43 -26.08
C ALA A 295 -15.24 11.26 -27.03
N GLU A 296 -14.14 10.55 -26.82
CA GLU A 296 -13.86 9.29 -27.47
C GLU A 296 -13.47 8.28 -26.38
N CYS A 297 -14.09 7.10 -26.43
CA CYS A 297 -13.91 6.08 -25.40
C CYS A 297 -13.35 4.79 -26.00
N PHE A 298 -12.53 4.09 -25.22
CA PHE A 298 -11.91 2.82 -25.60
C PHE A 298 -12.06 1.81 -24.47
N ARG A 299 -12.06 0.55 -24.85
CA ARG A 299 -12.00 -0.59 -23.95
C ARG A 299 -10.61 -1.19 -24.01
N MET A 300 -9.90 -1.14 -22.90
CA MET A 300 -8.57 -1.72 -22.79
C MET A 300 -8.65 -3.25 -22.71
N ALA A 301 -7.61 -3.92 -23.20
CA ALA A 301 -7.40 -5.35 -22.96
C ALA A 301 -7.09 -5.63 -21.48
N SER A 302 -6.51 -4.65 -20.78
CA SER A 302 -6.27 -4.71 -19.34
C SER A 302 -7.59 -4.84 -18.57
N GLN A 303 -7.61 -5.73 -17.58
CA GLN A 303 -8.74 -5.97 -16.69
C GLN A 303 -8.34 -5.73 -15.24
N THR A 304 -9.31 -5.35 -14.41
CA THR A 304 -9.09 -5.11 -12.98
C THR A 304 -10.19 -5.72 -12.13
N THR A 305 -9.89 -5.97 -10.87
CA THR A 305 -10.86 -6.46 -9.89
C THR A 305 -12.03 -5.49 -9.64
N VAL A 306 -13.22 -6.06 -9.39
CA VAL A 306 -14.42 -5.33 -8.95
C VAL A 306 -14.83 -5.72 -7.54
N VAL A 307 -15.56 -4.83 -6.86
CA VAL A 307 -16.19 -5.15 -5.58
C VAL A 307 -17.28 -6.19 -5.81
N PRO A 308 -17.24 -7.36 -5.13
CA PRO A 308 -18.31 -8.35 -5.23
C PRO A 308 -19.65 -7.78 -4.72
N GLU A 309 -20.75 -8.35 -5.19
CA GLU A 309 -22.08 -8.02 -4.67
C GLU A 309 -22.16 -8.27 -3.17
N GLU A 310 -22.89 -7.41 -2.46
CA GLU A 310 -22.99 -7.50 -1.01
C GLU A 310 -23.53 -8.86 -0.57
N GLY A 311 -22.85 -9.51 0.38
CA GLY A 311 -23.18 -10.87 0.82
C GLY A 311 -22.57 -11.99 -0.03
N THR A 312 -21.87 -11.68 -1.13
CA THR A 312 -21.13 -12.67 -1.93
C THR A 312 -19.63 -12.62 -1.65
N ARG A 313 -18.99 -13.79 -1.63
CA ARG A 313 -17.53 -13.94 -1.61
C ARG A 313 -17.15 -14.96 -2.68
N PRO A 314 -16.93 -14.52 -3.93
CA PRO A 314 -16.58 -15.44 -4.99
C PRO A 314 -15.22 -16.08 -4.69
N GLU A 315 -15.06 -17.36 -5.03
CA GLU A 315 -13.78 -18.07 -4.85
C GLU A 315 -12.66 -17.50 -5.72
N ILE A 316 -13.04 -16.87 -6.84
CA ILE A 316 -12.14 -16.23 -7.80
C ILE A 316 -12.58 -14.76 -7.94
N PRO A 317 -11.65 -13.79 -7.87
CA PRO A 317 -11.97 -12.39 -8.12
C PRO A 317 -12.63 -12.20 -9.49
N ILE A 318 -13.60 -11.29 -9.55
CA ILE A 318 -14.24 -10.92 -10.81
C ILE A 318 -13.40 -9.82 -11.44
N TYR A 319 -12.96 -10.05 -12.68
CA TYR A 319 -12.20 -9.09 -13.46
C TYR A 319 -13.07 -8.49 -14.57
N LYS A 320 -12.95 -7.18 -14.77
CA LYS A 320 -13.66 -6.44 -15.81
C LYS A 320 -12.70 -5.50 -16.56
N PRO A 321 -12.96 -5.22 -17.85
CA PRO A 321 -12.12 -4.30 -18.64
C PRO A 321 -12.01 -2.91 -18.02
N VAL A 322 -10.88 -2.27 -18.26
CA VAL A 322 -10.67 -0.84 -18.00
C VAL A 322 -11.15 -0.04 -19.19
N SER A 323 -11.89 1.04 -18.93
CA SER A 323 -12.30 2.00 -19.95
C SER A 323 -11.36 3.19 -19.96
N TRP A 324 -10.92 3.59 -21.15
CA TRP A 324 -10.12 4.79 -21.38
C TRP A 324 -11.01 5.86 -22.02
N VAL A 325 -11.05 7.05 -21.47
CA VAL A 325 -11.92 8.14 -21.93
C VAL A 325 -11.06 9.38 -22.16
N LYS A 326 -11.19 9.95 -23.34
CA LYS A 326 -10.58 11.22 -23.70
C LYS A 326 -11.70 12.22 -24.02
N VAL A 327 -11.57 13.42 -23.46
CA VAL A 327 -12.63 14.42 -23.39
C VAL A 327 -12.07 15.76 -23.85
N ASP A 328 -12.84 16.47 -24.67
CA ASP A 328 -12.50 17.84 -25.06
C ASP A 328 -13.06 18.84 -24.03
N GLY A 329 -12.25 19.83 -23.64
CA GLY A 329 -12.70 20.94 -22.79
C GLY A 329 -12.52 20.72 -21.29
N ASP A 330 -13.37 21.38 -20.49
CA ASP A 330 -13.21 21.46 -19.04
C ASP A 330 -13.74 20.22 -18.30
N ILE A 331 -13.02 19.87 -17.23
CA ILE A 331 -13.31 18.75 -16.33
C ILE A 331 -14.39 19.17 -15.34
N ASP A 332 -15.55 18.52 -15.41
CA ASP A 332 -16.62 18.60 -14.42
C ASP A 332 -16.71 17.27 -13.66
N TYR A 333 -16.23 17.27 -12.41
CA TYR A 333 -16.19 16.08 -11.57
C TYR A 333 -17.58 15.50 -11.25
N ASP A 334 -18.63 16.32 -11.22
CA ASP A 334 -19.99 15.84 -10.95
C ASP A 334 -20.54 15.08 -12.16
N LYS A 335 -20.25 15.56 -13.38
CA LYS A 335 -20.56 14.84 -14.62
C LYS A 335 -19.72 13.59 -14.80
N LEU A 336 -18.42 13.63 -14.48
CA LEU A 336 -17.54 12.46 -14.51
C LEU A 336 -18.00 11.38 -13.53
N ASN A 337 -18.43 11.77 -12.32
CA ASN A 337 -19.01 10.85 -11.36
C ASN A 337 -20.30 10.22 -11.92
N THR A 338 -21.16 11.02 -12.53
CA THR A 338 -22.37 10.53 -13.21
C THR A 338 -22.03 9.53 -14.32
N LEU A 339 -21.01 9.83 -15.14
CA LEU A 339 -20.51 8.91 -16.15
C LEU A 339 -20.04 7.58 -15.54
N SER A 340 -19.27 7.62 -14.45
CA SER A 340 -18.81 6.41 -13.75
C SER A 340 -19.95 5.54 -13.25
N VAL A 341 -21.00 6.16 -12.69
CA VAL A 341 -22.19 5.43 -12.20
C VAL A 341 -23.00 4.83 -13.36
N GLU A 342 -23.24 5.60 -14.41
CA GLU A 342 -24.04 5.17 -15.56
C GLU A 342 -23.32 4.10 -16.40
N ALA A 343 -22.01 4.22 -16.58
CA ALA A 343 -21.20 3.22 -17.26
C ALA A 343 -21.25 1.86 -16.55
N TRP A 344 -21.27 1.87 -15.22
CA TRP A 344 -21.50 0.65 -14.46
C TRP A 344 -22.92 0.10 -14.65
N ASN A 345 -23.93 0.92 -14.40
CA ASN A 345 -25.33 0.48 -14.39
C ASN A 345 -25.78 -0.07 -15.76
N LYS A 346 -25.33 0.54 -16.85
CA LYS A 346 -25.79 0.22 -18.21
C LYS A 346 -24.82 -0.64 -19.01
N LEU A 347 -23.51 -0.48 -18.80
CA LEU A 347 -22.49 -1.13 -19.62
C LEU A 347 -21.62 -2.11 -18.81
N GLN A 348 -21.82 -2.21 -17.50
CA GLN A 348 -21.01 -3.06 -16.61
C GLN A 348 -19.52 -2.74 -16.68
N LEU A 349 -19.20 -1.45 -16.89
CA LEU A 349 -17.84 -0.91 -16.97
C LEU A 349 -17.50 -0.24 -15.64
N PRO A 350 -16.72 -0.89 -14.77
CA PRO A 350 -16.52 -0.44 -13.40
C PRO A 350 -15.41 0.60 -13.27
N ARG A 351 -14.49 0.66 -14.24
CA ARG A 351 -13.27 1.44 -14.13
C ARG A 351 -13.07 2.34 -15.35
N ILE A 352 -12.91 3.63 -15.11
CA ILE A 352 -12.72 4.66 -16.12
C ILE A 352 -11.45 5.46 -15.83
N LEU A 353 -10.55 5.50 -16.81
CA LEU A 353 -9.33 6.29 -16.83
C LEU A 353 -9.52 7.48 -17.79
N LEU A 354 -9.45 8.70 -17.26
CA LEU A 354 -9.51 9.95 -18.01
C LEU A 354 -8.12 10.31 -18.54
N GLU A 355 -7.94 10.42 -19.85
CA GLU A 355 -6.68 10.80 -20.47
C GLU A 355 -6.22 12.19 -20.03
N LEU A 356 -4.99 12.29 -19.52
CA LEU A 356 -4.36 13.54 -19.13
C LEU A 356 -3.33 14.00 -20.15
N CYS A 357 -2.53 13.06 -20.67
CA CYS A 357 -1.39 13.41 -21.50
C CYS A 357 -1.10 12.30 -22.51
N VAL A 358 -0.73 12.72 -23.73
CA VAL A 358 -0.09 11.89 -24.74
C VAL A 358 1.34 12.40 -24.89
N ASN A 359 2.31 11.49 -24.87
CA ASN A 359 3.73 11.80 -25.01
C ASN A 359 4.21 11.47 -26.41
N ASP A 360 4.79 12.46 -27.09
CA ASP A 360 5.27 12.33 -28.47
C ASP A 360 6.59 11.57 -28.60
N ALA A 361 7.34 11.37 -27.50
CA ALA A 361 8.62 10.67 -27.49
C ALA A 361 8.70 9.62 -26.36
N PRO A 362 7.89 8.54 -26.42
CA PRO A 362 7.85 7.53 -25.37
C PRO A 362 9.11 6.66 -25.36
N THR A 363 9.56 6.27 -24.16
CA THR A 363 10.68 5.33 -23.95
C THR A 363 10.22 3.97 -23.43
N THR A 364 8.94 3.85 -23.07
CA THR A 364 8.28 2.59 -22.71
C THR A 364 7.00 2.40 -23.53
N ARG A 365 6.56 1.14 -23.65
CA ARG A 365 5.28 0.79 -24.28
C ARG A 365 4.10 0.87 -23.32
N TYR A 366 4.35 0.86 -22.01
CA TYR A 366 3.30 0.78 -20.99
C TYR A 366 2.65 2.14 -20.78
N VAL A 367 1.32 2.17 -20.73
CA VAL A 367 0.59 3.37 -20.30
C VAL A 367 0.57 3.43 -18.78
N VAL A 368 0.54 4.64 -18.24
CA VAL A 368 0.48 4.88 -16.80
C VAL A 368 -0.87 5.47 -16.46
N GLY A 369 -1.39 5.17 -15.28
CA GLY A 369 -2.37 6.05 -14.70
C GLY A 369 -2.11 6.36 -13.24
N MET A 370 -2.84 7.37 -12.79
CA MET A 370 -2.81 7.92 -11.45
C MET A 370 -4.13 7.60 -10.75
N ARG A 371 -4.05 7.02 -9.56
CA ARG A 371 -5.18 6.87 -8.65
C ARG A 371 -4.96 7.78 -7.46
N ALA A 372 -5.96 8.58 -7.09
CA ALA A 372 -5.99 9.30 -5.83
C ALA A 372 -7.42 9.31 -5.31
N VAL A 373 -7.64 8.81 -4.09
CA VAL A 373 -8.99 8.63 -3.52
C VAL A 373 -9.13 9.25 -2.15
N GLU A 374 -10.36 9.66 -1.84
CA GLU A 374 -10.82 9.99 -0.50
C GLU A 374 -11.74 8.88 0.00
N SER A 375 -11.60 8.51 1.28
CA SER A 375 -12.42 7.47 1.89
C SER A 375 -12.51 7.67 3.39
N ALA A 376 -13.70 7.47 3.95
CA ALA A 376 -13.90 7.51 5.40
C ALA A 376 -13.55 6.19 6.11
N ALA A 377 -13.63 5.05 5.43
CA ALA A 377 -13.45 3.72 6.05
C ALA A 377 -13.01 2.62 5.06
N ALA A 378 -12.39 2.98 3.94
CA ALA A 378 -12.04 2.10 2.82
C ALA A 378 -13.22 1.30 2.20
N LYS A 379 -14.47 1.48 2.65
CA LYS A 379 -15.68 0.85 2.11
C LYS A 379 -16.20 1.57 0.87
N LEU A 380 -16.34 2.89 0.98
CA LEU A 380 -16.69 3.79 -0.11
C LEU A 380 -15.50 4.69 -0.42
N ALA A 381 -15.21 4.91 -1.71
CA ALA A 381 -14.14 5.82 -2.10
C ALA A 381 -14.51 6.58 -3.37
N CYS A 382 -14.16 7.86 -3.39
CA CYS A 382 -14.33 8.75 -4.54
C CYS A 382 -12.98 9.28 -5.00
N PRO A 383 -12.80 9.59 -6.30
CA PRO A 383 -11.62 10.30 -6.78
C PRO A 383 -11.47 11.64 -6.08
N VAL A 384 -10.22 12.02 -5.78
CA VAL A 384 -9.88 13.37 -5.29
C VAL A 384 -10.19 14.40 -6.39
N ARG A 385 -10.78 15.53 -6.01
CA ARG A 385 -11.01 16.65 -6.93
C ARG A 385 -9.74 17.52 -7.00
N ILE A 386 -8.94 17.31 -8.04
CA ILE A 386 -7.71 18.08 -8.31
C ILE A 386 -8.05 19.17 -9.34
N ASP A 387 -7.55 20.39 -9.12
CA ASP A 387 -7.78 21.49 -10.06
C ASP A 387 -7.25 21.10 -11.46
N GLN A 388 -8.07 21.29 -12.50
CA GLN A 388 -7.80 20.80 -13.86
C GLN A 388 -6.40 21.14 -14.37
N ALA A 389 -5.96 22.40 -14.21
CA ALA A 389 -4.64 22.83 -14.65
C ALA A 389 -3.51 22.06 -13.92
N ALA A 390 -3.66 21.83 -12.61
CA ALA A 390 -2.71 21.04 -11.85
C ALA A 390 -2.73 19.58 -12.31
N LEU A 391 -3.91 18.98 -12.50
CA LEU A 391 -4.05 17.59 -12.93
C LEU A 391 -3.38 17.32 -14.29
N PHE A 392 -3.59 18.20 -15.27
CA PHE A 392 -2.94 18.09 -16.58
C PHE A 392 -1.42 18.28 -16.50
N GLU A 393 -0.94 19.19 -15.64
CA GLU A 393 0.50 19.37 -15.43
C GLU A 393 1.14 18.15 -14.76
N MET A 394 0.47 17.55 -13.77
CA MET A 394 0.88 16.26 -13.20
C MET A 394 0.98 15.20 -14.29
N GLY A 395 -0.01 15.11 -15.18
CA GLY A 395 0.01 14.19 -16.32
C GLY A 395 1.27 14.30 -17.19
N LYS A 396 1.69 15.54 -17.51
CA LYS A 396 2.93 15.78 -18.28
C LYS A 396 4.18 15.39 -17.52
N ARG A 397 4.26 15.72 -16.23
CA ARG A 397 5.41 15.36 -15.38
C ARG A 397 5.54 13.85 -15.20
N ILE A 398 4.41 13.16 -14.99
CA ILE A 398 4.36 11.70 -14.96
C ILE A 398 4.85 11.14 -16.29
N ALA A 399 4.36 11.63 -17.43
CA ALA A 399 4.77 11.16 -18.75
C ALA A 399 6.29 11.35 -18.98
N ALA A 400 6.83 12.51 -18.62
CA ALA A 400 8.25 12.82 -18.76
C ALA A 400 9.14 11.94 -17.87
N HIS A 401 8.71 11.69 -16.63
CA HIS A 401 9.48 10.91 -15.65
C HIS A 401 9.41 9.40 -15.92
N THR A 402 8.25 8.90 -16.33
CA THR A 402 8.04 7.46 -16.60
C THR A 402 8.39 7.05 -18.03
N GLY A 403 8.42 8.02 -18.96
CA GLY A 403 8.54 7.76 -20.39
C GLY A 403 7.30 7.16 -21.04
N ALA A 404 6.16 7.14 -20.34
CA ALA A 404 4.92 6.54 -20.82
C ALA A 404 4.38 7.28 -22.06
N PRO A 405 3.79 6.56 -23.04
CA PRO A 405 3.16 7.17 -24.21
C PRO A 405 1.84 7.86 -23.87
N ARG A 406 1.17 7.41 -22.81
CA ARG A 406 -0.09 8.01 -22.32
C ARG A 406 -0.14 7.95 -20.80
N VAL A 407 -0.76 8.98 -20.22
CA VAL A 407 -1.04 9.08 -18.79
C VAL A 407 -2.52 9.40 -18.59
N ALA A 408 -3.16 8.73 -17.64
CA ALA A 408 -4.56 8.96 -17.29
C ALA A 408 -4.81 9.08 -15.78
N TYR A 409 -5.97 9.63 -15.41
CA TYR A 409 -6.45 9.73 -14.03
C TYR A 409 -7.65 8.83 -13.80
N ASP A 410 -7.64 8.02 -12.74
CA ASP A 410 -8.76 7.14 -12.41
C ASP A 410 -9.90 7.89 -11.70
N ILE A 411 -11.00 8.06 -12.43
CA ILE A 411 -12.22 8.75 -11.99
C ILE A 411 -13.28 7.80 -11.42
N SER A 412 -12.95 6.53 -11.21
CA SER A 412 -13.91 5.51 -10.80
C SER A 412 -14.26 5.61 -9.32
N ILE A 413 -15.51 5.37 -8.96
CA ILE A 413 -15.94 5.23 -7.56
C ILE A 413 -15.82 3.79 -7.06
N LYS A 414 -15.70 3.64 -5.74
CA LYS A 414 -15.82 2.36 -5.03
C LYS A 414 -17.11 2.37 -4.19
N PRO A 415 -18.02 1.40 -4.36
CA PRO A 415 -18.14 0.46 -5.50
C PRO A 415 -18.50 1.20 -6.81
N PRO A 416 -18.33 0.60 -8.01
CA PRO A 416 -18.05 -0.82 -8.26
C PRO A 416 -16.57 -1.19 -8.35
N ALA A 417 -15.66 -0.23 -8.57
CA ALA A 417 -14.23 -0.50 -8.63
C ALA A 417 -13.65 -0.78 -7.24
N THR A 418 -12.54 -1.50 -7.19
CA THR A 418 -11.67 -1.58 -6.01
C THR A 418 -10.72 -0.37 -5.96
N ILE A 419 -10.07 -0.13 -4.81
CA ILE A 419 -9.07 0.95 -4.74
C ILE A 419 -7.83 0.55 -5.55
N GLU A 420 -7.30 -0.65 -5.31
CA GLU A 420 -6.18 -1.24 -6.06
C GLU A 420 -6.61 -1.70 -7.48
N PHE A 421 -5.64 -2.03 -8.32
CA PHE A 421 -5.83 -2.28 -9.76
C PHE A 421 -5.55 -3.73 -10.20
N GLU A 422 -5.55 -4.68 -9.25
CA GLU A 422 -5.03 -6.05 -9.46
C GLU A 422 -5.51 -6.75 -10.72
#